data_AF-A0A915K6A5-F1
#
_entry.id   AF-A0A915K6A5-F1
#
_cell.length_a   1.000
_cell.length_b   1.000
_cell.length_c   1.000
_cell.angle_alpha   90.00
_cell.angle_beta   90.00
_cell.angle_gamma   90.00
#
_symmetry.space_group_name_H-M   'P 1'
#
loop_
_entity.id
_entity.type
_entity.pdbx_description
1 polymer ?
#
loop_
_entity_poly.entity_id
_entity_poly.type
_entity_poly.pdbx_seq_one_letter_code
_entity_poly.pdbx_strand_id
1 'polypeptide(L)'
;MPNLEQEALIWADERKNYVQRINTIRLRLKNAANVGRDNRGCLKSGNLFPITLRKLSVFKPKIVDIDHDTSAVSAFDQLIKHVDSETLTLYVSELFYLKIFETCDFSVDSLCDLTRRAQKLTVFEMNSTKNSEELVDRKFLFSRLIDELKKKTKLKAVTFNCKMTCDQFDQWIDALKLNIRIVTFNGQFEMDVLMKCRNELPCVEFLALQSFSRRIRDDEGDFDGSIYVRHARQIFCCWGPQTFHRGGGENRPPLIKEENFFRRIEFMFCNLKILFFDWNVIDTVCIFDDRTSRICSSIRNMHKRLKMQFVAILIYTPDSETKTSVQKMIEHFEKETEPDGVKVRHVQFSVIPSTPENFSLIVFGDYHYQARTKRLIEVVTQKRVTSPTLDHFCYVVDVDNYSNVDLSIDFAGFESQNIKRVFEEVCQMKDPNCADRCAKSIAESAID
;
A
#
# COMPACT_ATOMS: atom_id res chain seq x y z
N MET A 1 3.06 8.74 33.67
CA MET A 1 3.87 9.48 32.68
C MET A 1 5.02 8.59 32.26
N PRO A 2 5.21 8.32 30.96
CA PRO A 2 6.38 7.54 30.53
C PRO A 2 7.65 8.33 30.83
N ASN A 3 8.54 7.72 31.61
CA ASN A 3 9.86 8.26 31.91
C ASN A 3 10.72 8.15 30.64
N LEU A 4 11.48 9.17 30.23
CA LEU A 4 12.39 9.05 29.06
C LEU A 4 13.48 7.98 29.26
N GLU A 5 13.72 7.60 30.51
CA GLU A 5 14.59 6.49 30.91
C GLU A 5 13.85 5.15 31.03
N GLN A 6 12.54 5.12 30.75
CA GLN A 6 11.79 3.87 30.67
C GLN A 6 12.33 3.06 29.50
N GLU A 7 12.64 1.80 29.80
CA GLU A 7 13.10 0.85 28.80
C GLU A 7 11.93 0.38 27.93
N ALA A 8 12.10 0.49 26.62
CA ALA A 8 11.26 -0.11 25.60
C ALA A 8 12.01 -1.25 24.93
N LEU A 9 11.28 -2.14 24.28
CA LEU A 9 11.87 -3.18 23.44
C LEU A 9 11.69 -2.81 21.98
N ILE A 10 12.79 -2.86 21.24
CA ILE A 10 12.80 -2.77 19.78
C ILE A 10 13.33 -4.07 19.18
N TRP A 11 12.88 -4.39 17.99
CA TRP A 11 13.56 -5.35 17.13
C TRP A 11 14.26 -4.60 16.02
N ALA A 12 15.48 -4.99 15.67
CA ALA A 12 16.20 -4.42 14.53
C ALA A 12 16.67 -5.52 13.59
N ASP A 13 16.52 -5.29 12.28
CA ASP A 13 17.00 -6.24 11.28
C ASP A 13 18.54 -6.31 11.24
N GLU A 14 19.06 -7.46 10.83
CA GLU A 14 20.50 -7.61 10.62
C GLU A 14 20.96 -6.75 9.43
N ARG A 15 22.02 -5.98 9.66
CA ARG A 15 22.59 -5.13 8.63
C ARG A 15 23.21 -6.00 7.55
N LYS A 16 22.83 -5.76 6.29
CA LYS A 16 23.45 -6.40 5.13
C LYS A 16 24.91 -6.00 4.94
N ASN A 17 25.27 -4.78 5.38
CA ASN A 17 26.61 -4.24 5.29
C ASN A 17 26.91 -3.38 6.52
N TYR A 18 27.84 -3.84 7.35
CA TYR A 18 28.24 -3.16 8.58
C TYR A 18 29.20 -1.98 8.33
N VAL A 19 29.84 -1.92 7.16
CA VAL A 19 30.81 -0.88 6.78
C VAL A 19 30.11 0.34 6.21
N GLN A 20 29.02 0.15 5.46
CA GLN A 20 28.28 1.26 4.86
C GLN A 20 27.58 2.11 5.94
N ARG A 21 27.56 3.43 5.79
CA ARG A 21 26.79 4.30 6.70
C ARG A 21 25.29 4.00 6.59
N ILE A 22 24.58 3.98 7.73
CA ILE A 22 23.12 3.91 7.78
C ILE A 22 22.57 5.27 7.33
N ASN A 23 21.90 5.30 6.18
CA ASN A 23 21.28 6.50 5.62
C ASN A 23 19.77 6.48 5.76
N THR A 24 19.14 5.30 5.72
CA THR A 24 17.68 5.16 5.76
C THR A 24 17.25 4.21 6.86
N ILE A 25 16.63 4.77 7.90
CA ILE A 25 15.99 4.03 8.98
C ILE A 25 14.49 4.01 8.74
N ARG A 26 13.89 2.82 8.73
CA ARG A 26 12.44 2.61 8.73
C ARG A 26 12.01 2.18 10.12
N LEU A 27 11.24 3.01 10.79
CA LEU A 27 10.59 2.66 12.04
C LEU A 27 9.19 2.11 11.77
N ARG A 28 8.86 0.96 12.35
CA ARG A 28 7.54 0.35 12.28
C ARG A 28 6.98 0.20 13.69
N LEU A 29 5.81 0.74 13.98
CA LEU A 29 5.12 0.50 15.24
C LEU A 29 4.25 -0.73 15.03
N LYS A 30 4.51 -1.81 15.78
CA LYS A 30 3.87 -3.10 15.54
C LYS A 30 3.40 -3.79 16.81
N ASN A 31 2.44 -4.69 16.61
CA ASN A 31 2.05 -5.64 17.65
C ASN A 31 3.23 -6.55 17.97
N ALA A 32 3.43 -6.87 19.25
CA ALA A 32 4.43 -7.83 19.71
C ALA A 32 4.45 -9.14 18.89
N ALA A 33 3.28 -9.65 18.49
CA ALA A 33 3.15 -10.87 17.68
C ALA A 33 3.70 -10.74 16.23
N ASN A 34 3.81 -9.51 15.71
CA ASN A 34 4.22 -9.20 14.34
C ASN A 34 5.62 -8.56 14.25
N VAL A 35 6.28 -8.39 15.38
CA VAL A 35 7.65 -7.86 15.46
C VAL A 35 8.60 -8.75 14.66
N GLY A 36 9.45 -8.12 13.85
CA GLY A 36 10.41 -8.80 12.96
C GLY A 36 9.80 -9.44 11.71
N ARG A 37 8.47 -9.53 11.62
CA ARG A 37 7.80 -10.09 10.42
C ARG A 37 7.78 -9.07 9.26
N ASP A 38 7.79 -9.55 8.04
CA ASP A 38 7.53 -8.74 6.85
C ASP A 38 6.03 -8.69 6.52
N ASN A 39 5.66 -8.00 5.44
CA ASN A 39 4.25 -7.85 5.05
C ASN A 39 3.62 -9.18 4.60
N ARG A 40 4.42 -10.24 4.39
CA ARG A 40 3.96 -11.60 4.07
C ARG A 40 3.81 -12.44 5.34
N GLY A 41 4.08 -11.86 6.51
CA GLY A 41 4.14 -12.56 7.77
C GLY A 41 5.43 -13.33 7.99
N CYS A 42 6.42 -13.30 7.09
CA CYS A 42 7.66 -14.06 7.27
C CYS A 42 8.59 -13.36 8.26
N LEU A 43 9.14 -14.09 9.23
CA LEU A 43 10.11 -13.55 10.18
C LEU A 43 11.45 -13.27 9.47
N LYS A 44 11.97 -12.05 9.63
CA LYS A 44 13.29 -11.66 9.12
C LYS A 44 14.37 -11.92 10.17
N SER A 45 15.62 -12.04 9.70
CA SER A 45 16.81 -12.05 10.56
C SER A 45 16.94 -10.70 11.27
N GLY A 46 17.16 -10.75 12.58
CA GLY A 46 17.22 -9.58 13.44
C GLY A 46 17.14 -9.97 14.92
N ASN A 47 17.37 -9.00 15.80
CA ASN A 47 17.43 -9.24 17.25
C ASN A 47 16.58 -8.22 18.01
N LEU A 48 16.15 -8.62 19.21
CA LEU A 48 15.50 -7.73 20.16
C LEU A 48 16.53 -7.00 21.01
N PHE A 49 16.35 -5.70 21.19
CA PHE A 49 17.21 -4.83 21.97
C PHE A 49 16.38 -4.00 22.96
N PRO A 50 16.80 -3.95 24.24
CA PRO A 50 16.30 -2.94 25.15
C PRO A 50 16.84 -1.57 24.75
N ILE A 51 15.98 -0.55 24.74
CA ILE A 51 16.37 0.82 24.42
C ILE A 51 15.56 1.82 25.26
N THR A 52 16.19 2.90 25.69
CA THR A 52 15.47 4.02 26.29
C THR A 52 14.90 4.94 25.22
N LEU A 53 13.84 5.65 25.56
CA LEU A 53 13.21 6.62 24.65
C LEU A 53 14.16 7.73 24.22
N ARG A 54 15.02 8.16 25.15
CA ARG A 54 16.10 9.12 24.85
C ARG A 54 16.98 8.61 23.71
N LYS A 55 17.41 7.36 23.74
CA LYS A 55 18.23 6.76 22.67
C LYS A 55 17.45 6.58 21.37
N LEU A 56 16.18 6.19 21.44
CA LEU A 56 15.32 6.06 20.27
C LEU A 56 15.22 7.39 19.48
N SER A 57 15.17 8.53 20.17
CA SER A 57 15.08 9.86 19.56
C SER A 57 16.28 10.23 18.66
N VAL A 58 17.41 9.51 18.77
CA VAL A 58 18.62 9.76 17.99
C VAL A 58 18.51 9.18 16.57
N PHE A 59 17.66 8.17 16.35
CA PHE A 59 17.62 7.45 15.08
C PHE A 59 17.14 8.27 13.88
N LYS A 60 16.35 9.34 14.09
CA LYS A 60 15.83 10.21 13.01
C LYS A 60 15.25 9.42 11.83
N PRO A 61 14.15 8.67 12.04
CA PRO A 61 13.61 7.78 11.03
C PRO A 61 13.21 8.57 9.77
N LYS A 62 13.55 7.99 8.63
CA LYS A 62 13.19 8.53 7.32
C LYS A 62 11.83 8.03 6.84
N ILE A 63 11.46 6.84 7.30
CA ILE A 63 10.18 6.19 7.05
C ILE A 63 9.58 5.80 8.39
N VAL A 64 8.31 6.12 8.61
CA VAL A 64 7.54 5.69 9.78
C VAL A 64 6.28 4.98 9.31
N ASP A 65 6.14 3.71 9.69
CA ASP A 65 4.95 2.89 9.47
C ASP A 65 4.22 2.72 10.82
N ILE A 66 3.01 3.25 10.93
CA ILE A 66 2.15 3.11 12.11
C ILE A 66 1.11 2.05 11.81
N ASP A 67 1.37 0.81 12.24
CA ASP A 67 0.47 -0.34 12.04
C ASP A 67 -0.78 -0.26 12.94
N HIS A 68 -1.66 -1.25 12.84
CA HIS A 68 -2.91 -1.40 13.58
C HIS A 68 -2.80 -1.10 15.09
N ASP A 69 -3.95 -0.83 15.72
CA ASP A 69 -4.07 -0.60 17.16
C ASP A 69 -3.31 -1.65 17.98
N THR A 70 -2.33 -1.14 18.72
CA THR A 70 -1.39 -1.91 19.52
C THR A 70 -0.94 -1.08 20.72
N SER A 71 -0.51 -1.76 21.77
CA SER A 71 0.18 -1.14 22.91
C SER A 71 1.39 -0.32 22.46
N ALA A 72 2.07 -0.70 21.37
CA ALA A 72 3.18 0.04 20.77
C ALA A 72 2.76 1.40 20.20
N VAL A 73 1.61 1.47 19.52
CA VAL A 73 1.06 2.73 18.97
C VAL A 73 0.67 3.67 20.11
N SER A 74 -0.05 3.17 21.11
CA SER A 74 -0.45 3.96 22.29
C SER A 74 0.76 4.45 23.10
N ALA A 75 1.78 3.60 23.26
CA ALA A 75 3.05 3.96 23.87
C ALA A 75 3.77 5.09 23.12
N PHE A 76 3.82 4.99 21.80
CA PHE A 76 4.46 5.99 20.95
C PHE A 76 3.65 7.30 20.86
N ASP A 77 2.32 7.23 20.88
CA ASP A 77 1.45 8.40 20.98
C ASP A 77 1.67 9.15 22.30
N GLN A 78 1.75 8.43 23.41
CA GLN A 78 2.10 9.01 24.71
C GLN A 78 3.49 9.62 24.68
N LEU A 79 4.46 8.98 24.03
CA LEU A 79 5.80 9.55 23.88
C LEU A 79 5.73 10.93 23.20
N ILE A 80 5.03 11.02 22.07
CA ILE A 80 4.94 12.26 21.29
C ILE A 80 4.29 13.39 22.08
N LYS A 81 3.30 13.06 22.93
CA LYS A 81 2.64 14.03 23.81
C LYS A 81 3.53 14.60 24.91
N HIS A 82 4.57 13.88 25.34
CA HIS A 82 5.40 14.26 26.49
C HIS A 82 6.83 14.67 26.13
N VAL A 83 7.31 14.30 24.94
CA VAL A 83 8.59 14.75 24.42
C VAL A 83 8.52 16.24 24.12
N ASP A 84 9.56 16.98 24.48
CA ASP A 84 9.62 18.40 24.20
C ASP A 84 9.62 18.68 22.69
N SER A 85 9.15 19.88 22.35
CA SER A 85 8.95 20.33 20.98
C SER A 85 10.22 20.23 20.12
N GLU A 86 11.39 20.52 20.71
CA GLU A 86 12.66 20.55 19.98
C GLU A 86 13.13 19.13 19.66
N THR A 87 13.10 18.23 20.65
CA THR A 87 13.44 16.82 20.48
C THR A 87 12.55 16.14 19.45
N LEU A 88 11.22 16.37 19.50
CA LEU A 88 10.31 15.80 18.50
C LEU A 88 10.61 16.32 17.08
N THR A 89 10.93 17.62 16.96
CA THR A 89 11.27 18.24 15.68
C THR A 89 12.55 17.65 15.11
N LEU A 90 13.57 17.48 15.96
CA LEU A 90 14.82 16.86 15.58
C LEU A 90 14.61 15.40 15.15
N TYR A 91 13.76 14.67 15.87
CA TYR A 91 13.44 13.28 15.59
C TYR A 91 12.77 13.10 14.21
N VAL A 92 11.80 13.94 13.85
CA VAL A 92 11.12 13.85 12.53
C VAL A 92 11.75 14.72 11.45
N SER A 93 12.90 15.33 11.71
CA SER A 93 13.56 16.26 10.77
C SER A 93 13.94 15.61 9.43
N GLU A 94 14.19 14.30 9.43
CA GLU A 94 14.52 13.49 8.25
C GLU A 94 13.32 12.70 7.70
N LEU A 95 12.16 12.78 8.32
CA LEU A 95 10.97 12.02 7.93
C LEU A 95 10.49 12.48 6.55
N PHE A 96 10.58 11.58 5.57
CA PHE A 96 10.11 11.82 4.20
C PHE A 96 8.89 10.99 3.82
N TYR A 97 8.67 9.85 4.49
CA TYR A 97 7.54 8.98 4.25
C TYR A 97 6.84 8.58 5.55
N LEU A 98 5.57 8.96 5.66
CA LEU A 98 4.69 8.56 6.74
C LEU A 98 3.59 7.63 6.19
N LYS A 99 3.49 6.45 6.78
CA LYS A 99 2.47 5.44 6.47
C LYS A 99 1.64 5.15 7.71
N ILE A 100 0.33 5.14 7.56
CA ILE A 100 -0.61 4.98 8.68
C ILE A 100 -1.67 3.96 8.30
N PHE A 101 -2.01 3.07 9.22
CA PHE A 101 -3.15 2.18 9.06
C PHE A 101 -4.37 2.79 9.78
N GLU A 102 -5.53 2.82 9.13
CA GLU A 102 -6.75 3.49 9.62
C GLU A 102 -7.16 3.00 11.02
N THR A 103 -6.88 1.74 11.33
CA THR A 103 -7.23 1.15 12.62
C THR A 103 -6.20 1.45 13.72
N CYS A 104 -5.33 2.45 13.57
CA CYS A 104 -4.40 2.83 14.62
C CYS A 104 -5.08 3.74 15.65
N ASP A 105 -4.82 3.49 16.95
CA ASP A 105 -5.28 4.35 18.06
C ASP A 105 -4.38 5.57 18.28
N PHE A 106 -3.65 5.95 17.24
CA PHE A 106 -2.75 7.09 17.28
C PHE A 106 -3.56 8.39 17.29
N SER A 107 -3.33 9.26 18.27
CA SER A 107 -4.17 10.45 18.41
C SER A 107 -3.91 11.45 17.28
N VAL A 108 -4.97 12.13 16.85
CA VAL A 108 -4.85 13.08 15.74
C VAL A 108 -4.04 14.30 16.07
N ASP A 109 -4.02 14.75 17.32
CA ASP A 109 -3.16 15.84 17.73
C ASP A 109 -1.68 15.46 17.55
N SER A 110 -1.28 14.28 18.05
CA SER A 110 0.07 13.75 17.82
C SER A 110 0.38 13.59 16.33
N LEU A 111 -0.60 13.15 15.52
CA LEU A 111 -0.38 12.95 14.10
C LEU A 111 -0.22 14.27 13.34
N CYS A 112 -1.06 15.25 13.68
CA CYS A 112 -0.95 16.61 13.15
C CYS A 112 0.39 17.22 13.57
N ASP A 113 0.85 16.99 14.79
CA ASP A 113 2.14 17.47 15.29
C ASP A 113 3.32 16.83 14.57
N LEU A 114 3.32 15.51 14.40
CA LEU A 114 4.30 14.79 13.59
C LEU A 114 4.34 15.34 12.17
N THR A 115 3.17 15.42 11.53
CA THR A 115 3.03 15.90 10.15
C THR A 115 3.55 17.32 10.06
N ARG A 116 3.11 18.23 10.93
CA ARG A 116 3.53 19.65 10.94
C ARG A 116 5.04 19.78 11.04
N ARG A 117 5.68 19.01 11.92
CA ARG A 117 7.13 19.05 12.17
C ARG A 117 7.97 18.36 11.10
N ALA A 118 7.41 17.38 10.39
CA ALA A 118 8.08 16.68 9.29
C ALA A 118 8.20 17.58 8.04
N GLN A 119 9.21 18.45 7.98
CA GLN A 119 9.41 19.40 6.89
C GLN A 119 9.87 18.74 5.57
N LYS A 120 10.42 17.52 5.65
CA LYS A 120 10.87 16.73 4.50
C LYS A 120 9.83 15.74 3.99
N LEU A 121 8.62 15.73 4.56
CA LEU A 121 7.56 14.81 4.18
C LEU A 121 7.20 14.98 2.69
N THR A 122 7.43 13.94 1.90
CA THR A 122 7.16 13.87 0.46
C THR A 122 6.14 12.81 0.09
N VAL A 123 5.95 11.80 0.94
CA VAL A 123 5.04 10.67 0.72
C VAL A 123 4.14 10.51 1.95
N PHE A 124 2.84 10.42 1.72
CA PHE A 124 1.86 10.14 2.77
C PHE A 124 0.96 8.99 2.32
N GLU A 125 1.06 7.85 2.99
CA GLU A 125 0.23 6.68 2.73
C GLU A 125 -0.71 6.46 3.90
N MET A 126 -1.97 6.19 3.58
CA MET A 126 -2.92 5.72 4.58
C MET A 126 -3.66 4.50 4.06
N ASN A 127 -3.72 3.45 4.87
CA ASN A 127 -4.35 2.18 4.52
C ASN A 127 -5.51 1.83 5.45
N SER A 128 -6.70 1.64 4.89
CA SER A 128 -7.85 1.07 5.59
C SER A 128 -7.92 -0.46 5.42
N THR A 129 -8.07 -1.19 6.52
CA THR A 129 -8.25 -2.65 6.51
C THR A 129 -9.57 -3.12 7.11
N LYS A 130 -10.38 -2.26 7.79
CA LYS A 130 -11.64 -2.68 8.43
C LYS A 130 -12.84 -1.88 7.94
N ASN A 131 -13.97 -2.58 7.74
CA ASN A 131 -15.30 -2.00 7.50
C ASN A 131 -15.94 -1.54 8.83
N SER A 132 -15.19 -0.90 9.73
CA SER A 132 -15.77 -0.48 11.00
C SER A 132 -16.63 0.76 10.79
N GLU A 133 -17.92 0.65 11.10
CA GLU A 133 -18.91 1.74 11.07
C GLU A 133 -18.64 2.85 12.10
N GLU A 134 -17.60 2.73 12.93
CA GLU A 134 -17.06 3.75 13.86
C GLU A 134 -16.39 4.95 13.13
N LEU A 135 -16.97 5.40 12.02
CA LEU A 135 -16.43 6.38 11.08
C LEU A 135 -16.79 7.84 11.42
N VAL A 136 -17.69 8.09 12.39
CA VAL A 136 -18.19 9.45 12.65
C VAL A 136 -17.09 10.35 13.24
N ASP A 137 -16.37 9.88 14.27
CA ASP A 137 -15.27 10.64 14.87
C ASP A 137 -14.05 10.74 13.94
N ARG A 138 -13.88 9.73 13.07
CA ARG A 138 -12.75 9.67 12.13
C ARG A 138 -12.86 10.64 10.96
N LYS A 139 -14.06 11.08 10.56
CA LYS A 139 -14.22 12.18 9.58
C LYS A 139 -13.57 13.48 10.03
N PHE A 140 -13.64 13.79 11.33
CA PHE A 140 -12.99 14.97 11.89
C PHE A 140 -11.46 14.82 11.87
N LEU A 141 -10.96 13.62 12.19
CA LEU A 141 -9.53 13.28 12.09
C LEU A 141 -8.97 13.60 10.71
N PHE A 142 -9.69 13.21 9.66
CA PHE A 142 -9.31 13.49 8.28
C PHE A 142 -9.19 14.98 8.00
N SER A 143 -10.20 15.77 8.36
CA SER A 143 -10.21 17.21 8.07
C SER A 143 -8.97 17.94 8.59
N ARG A 144 -8.59 17.67 9.85
CA ARG A 144 -7.43 18.32 10.49
C ARG A 144 -6.09 17.87 9.91
N LEU A 145 -5.96 16.57 9.64
CA LEU A 145 -4.73 16.05 9.04
C LEU A 145 -4.51 16.61 7.65
N ILE A 146 -5.58 16.73 6.86
CA ILE A 146 -5.53 17.34 5.54
C ILE A 146 -4.96 18.74 5.65
N ASP A 147 -5.48 19.57 6.57
CA ASP A 147 -5.00 20.95 6.75
C ASP A 147 -3.49 21.02 7.00
N GLU A 148 -2.90 20.06 7.70
CA GLU A 148 -1.45 19.97 7.86
C GLU A 148 -0.75 19.46 6.59
N LEU A 149 -1.34 18.51 5.86
CA LEU A 149 -0.82 18.04 4.57
C LEU A 149 -0.88 19.12 3.48
N LYS A 150 -1.89 20.01 3.47
CA LYS A 150 -1.98 21.13 2.51
C LYS A 150 -0.78 22.06 2.62
N LYS A 151 -0.22 22.20 3.83
CA LYS A 151 0.96 23.02 4.11
C LYS A 151 2.25 22.37 3.60
N LYS A 152 2.21 21.12 3.16
CA LYS A 152 3.38 20.38 2.66
C LYS A 152 3.59 20.61 1.17
N THR A 153 4.32 21.68 0.85
CA THR A 153 4.70 22.03 -0.54
C THR A 153 5.54 20.96 -1.24
N LYS A 154 6.16 20.04 -0.50
CA LYS A 154 6.99 18.94 -1.04
C LYS A 154 6.25 17.62 -1.18
N LEU A 155 4.97 17.54 -0.80
CA LEU A 155 4.20 16.31 -0.91
C LEU A 155 4.01 15.95 -2.40
N LYS A 156 4.44 14.76 -2.79
CA LYS A 156 4.44 14.26 -4.17
C LYS A 156 3.57 13.02 -4.37
N ALA A 157 3.31 12.27 -3.30
CA ALA A 157 2.62 11.00 -3.40
C ALA A 157 1.62 10.83 -2.25
N VAL A 158 0.40 10.41 -2.59
CA VAL A 158 -0.70 10.23 -1.63
C VAL A 158 -1.55 9.00 -1.94
N THR A 159 -2.07 8.37 -0.89
CA THR A 159 -3.06 7.29 -0.99
C THR A 159 -4.43 7.77 -0.53
N PHE A 160 -5.45 7.49 -1.33
CA PHE A 160 -6.85 7.60 -0.95
C PHE A 160 -7.40 6.19 -0.68
N ASN A 161 -7.66 5.88 0.60
CA ASN A 161 -8.15 4.57 1.03
C ASN A 161 -9.16 4.72 2.19
N CYS A 162 -10.11 5.63 2.06
CA CYS A 162 -11.21 5.76 3.02
C CYS A 162 -12.50 6.14 2.30
N LYS A 163 -13.63 5.85 2.94
CA LYS A 163 -14.93 6.38 2.52
C LYS A 163 -14.91 7.89 2.69
N MET A 164 -15.04 8.61 1.58
CA MET A 164 -15.12 10.07 1.57
C MET A 164 -16.28 10.53 0.70
N THR A 165 -16.86 11.68 1.02
CA THR A 165 -17.84 12.31 0.14
C THR A 165 -17.14 12.97 -1.06
N CYS A 166 -17.92 13.30 -2.09
CA CYS A 166 -17.41 14.06 -3.24
C CYS A 166 -16.81 15.40 -2.80
N ASP A 167 -17.48 16.12 -1.90
CA ASP A 167 -17.00 17.42 -1.41
C ASP A 167 -15.68 17.30 -0.64
N GLN A 168 -15.53 16.24 0.18
CA GLN A 168 -14.28 15.99 0.88
C GLN A 168 -13.15 15.72 -0.11
N PHE A 169 -13.41 14.86 -1.10
CA PHE A 169 -12.43 14.54 -2.13
C PHE A 169 -12.06 15.75 -3.00
N ASP A 170 -13.02 16.58 -3.38
CA ASP A 170 -12.76 17.82 -4.10
C ASP A 170 -11.91 18.79 -3.27
N GLN A 171 -12.14 18.91 -1.95
CA GLN A 171 -11.29 19.70 -1.05
C GLN A 171 -9.86 19.16 -0.95
N TRP A 172 -9.69 17.84 -0.96
CA TRP A 172 -8.37 17.20 -1.03
C TRP A 172 -7.67 17.55 -2.34
N ILE A 173 -8.37 17.43 -3.46
CA ILE A 173 -7.81 17.74 -4.78
C ILE A 173 -7.40 19.19 -4.84
N ASP A 174 -8.25 20.12 -4.42
CA ASP A 174 -7.92 21.55 -4.47
C ASP A 174 -6.69 21.90 -3.65
N ALA A 175 -6.50 21.21 -2.53
CA ALA A 175 -5.33 21.38 -1.68
C ALA A 175 -4.05 20.80 -2.28
N LEU A 176 -4.15 19.68 -2.99
CA LEU A 176 -3.03 18.86 -3.39
C LEU A 176 -2.65 18.96 -4.88
N LYS A 177 -3.49 19.59 -5.69
CA LYS A 177 -3.40 19.57 -7.17
C LYS A 177 -2.07 20.04 -7.77
N LEU A 178 -1.29 20.85 -7.05
CA LEU A 178 -0.10 21.50 -7.60
C LEU A 178 1.19 20.68 -7.48
N ASN A 179 1.24 19.65 -6.63
CA ASN A 179 2.51 18.94 -6.35
C ASN A 179 2.41 17.41 -6.38
N ILE A 180 1.20 16.84 -6.32
CA ILE A 180 1.02 15.38 -6.32
C ILE A 180 1.26 14.82 -7.73
N ARG A 181 2.24 13.91 -7.81
CA ARG A 181 2.63 13.17 -9.01
C ARG A 181 2.16 11.73 -9.00
N ILE A 182 1.97 11.15 -7.81
CA ILE A 182 1.57 9.75 -7.61
C ILE A 182 0.32 9.70 -6.77
N VAL A 183 -0.73 9.09 -7.31
CA VAL A 183 -1.97 8.83 -6.57
C VAL A 183 -2.24 7.35 -6.58
N THR A 184 -2.57 6.80 -5.42
CA THR A 184 -3.08 5.44 -5.31
C THR A 184 -4.47 5.47 -4.71
N PHE A 185 -5.43 4.85 -5.37
CA PHE A 185 -6.69 4.49 -4.76
C PHE A 185 -6.58 3.04 -4.29
N ASN A 186 -6.77 2.82 -3.00
CA ASN A 186 -6.75 1.49 -2.41
C ASN A 186 -8.03 1.28 -1.58
N GLY A 187 -8.49 0.04 -1.45
CA GLY A 187 -9.51 -0.36 -0.48
C GLY A 187 -10.86 0.35 -0.61
N GLN A 188 -11.30 1.04 0.45
CA GLN A 188 -12.70 1.45 0.62
C GLN A 188 -13.16 2.67 -0.20
N PHE A 189 -12.32 3.19 -1.08
CA PHE A 189 -12.71 4.32 -1.91
C PHE A 189 -13.92 3.93 -2.78
N GLU A 190 -14.95 4.78 -2.83
CA GLU A 190 -16.15 4.51 -3.62
C GLU A 190 -15.96 5.07 -5.04
N MET A 191 -16.13 4.23 -6.06
CA MET A 191 -15.99 4.63 -7.47
C MET A 191 -16.90 5.82 -7.84
N ASP A 192 -18.09 5.88 -7.26
CA ASP A 192 -19.03 7.00 -7.40
C ASP A 192 -18.41 8.35 -7.08
N VAL A 193 -17.52 8.41 -6.09
CA VAL A 193 -16.84 9.64 -5.68
C VAL A 193 -15.91 10.11 -6.79
N LEU A 194 -15.15 9.19 -7.40
CA LEU A 194 -14.29 9.51 -8.55
C LEU A 194 -15.13 10.01 -9.73
N MET A 195 -16.29 9.38 -9.96
CA MET A 195 -17.19 9.71 -11.07
C MET A 195 -17.87 11.07 -10.92
N LYS A 196 -18.13 11.51 -9.69
CA LYS A 196 -18.86 12.75 -9.37
C LYS A 196 -17.97 13.93 -8.99
N CYS A 197 -16.70 13.68 -8.73
CA CYS A 197 -15.67 14.70 -8.49
C CYS A 197 -15.73 15.78 -9.58
N ARG A 198 -15.33 17.01 -9.26
CA ARG A 198 -15.34 18.12 -10.24
C ARG A 198 -13.95 18.59 -10.61
N ASN A 199 -13.00 18.38 -9.71
CA ASN A 199 -11.67 18.91 -9.85
C ASN A 199 -10.72 17.95 -10.58
N GLU A 200 -9.71 18.53 -11.22
CA GLU A 200 -8.63 17.83 -11.90
C GLU A 200 -7.37 17.78 -11.03
N LEU A 201 -6.56 16.74 -11.25
CA LEU A 201 -5.24 16.54 -10.67
C LEU A 201 -4.20 16.53 -11.80
N PRO A 202 -3.89 17.69 -12.40
CA PRO A 202 -3.10 17.77 -13.63
C PRO A 202 -1.63 17.37 -13.42
N CYS A 203 -1.10 17.39 -12.20
CA CYS A 203 0.29 17.02 -11.92
C CYS A 203 0.52 15.51 -11.80
N VAL A 204 -0.55 14.71 -11.73
CA VAL A 204 -0.45 13.26 -11.53
C VAL A 204 0.05 12.59 -12.80
N GLU A 205 1.21 11.94 -12.70
CA GLU A 205 1.80 11.15 -13.78
C GLU A 205 1.74 9.65 -13.52
N PHE A 206 1.51 9.20 -12.28
CA PHE A 206 1.32 7.79 -11.93
C PHE A 206 0.01 7.64 -11.14
N LEU A 207 -0.89 6.79 -11.65
CA LEU A 207 -2.12 6.40 -10.98
C LEU A 207 -2.09 4.90 -10.70
N ALA A 208 -2.31 4.50 -9.45
CA ALA A 208 -2.59 3.12 -9.09
C ALA A 208 -4.05 2.96 -8.66
N LEU A 209 -4.73 1.97 -9.23
CA LEU A 209 -6.10 1.61 -8.90
C LEU A 209 -6.10 0.19 -8.34
N GLN A 210 -6.30 0.06 -7.04
CA GLN A 210 -6.19 -1.19 -6.31
C GLN A 210 -7.46 -1.42 -5.49
N SER A 211 -8.21 -2.48 -5.79
CA SER A 211 -9.23 -3.03 -4.87
C SER A 211 -10.27 -2.03 -4.31
N PHE A 212 -11.11 -1.45 -5.16
CA PHE A 212 -12.24 -0.62 -4.71
C PHE A 212 -13.33 -1.44 -4.02
N SER A 213 -13.94 -0.88 -2.98
CA SER A 213 -15.22 -1.37 -2.44
C SER A 213 -16.35 -1.07 -3.42
N ARG A 214 -16.94 -2.12 -4.02
CA ARG A 214 -18.23 -2.00 -4.70
C ARG A 214 -19.36 -2.28 -3.73
N ARG A 215 -20.30 -1.34 -3.58
CA ARG A 215 -21.63 -1.67 -3.04
C ARG A 215 -22.37 -2.45 -4.12
N ILE A 216 -22.56 -3.74 -3.90
CA ILE A 216 -23.51 -4.52 -4.69
C ILE A 216 -24.83 -4.40 -3.93
N ARG A 217 -25.77 -3.62 -4.47
CA ARG A 217 -27.15 -3.61 -3.97
C ARG A 217 -27.86 -4.76 -4.67
N ASP A 218 -28.08 -5.85 -3.93
CA ASP A 218 -29.05 -6.86 -4.32
C ASP A 218 -30.36 -6.59 -3.56
N ASP A 219 -31.50 -6.88 -4.20
CA ASP A 219 -32.84 -6.59 -3.69
C ASP A 219 -33.21 -7.39 -2.41
N GLU A 220 -32.32 -8.26 -1.92
CA GLU A 220 -32.49 -9.04 -0.68
C GLU A 220 -31.54 -8.63 0.48
N GLY A 221 -30.80 -7.53 0.33
CA GLY A 221 -29.96 -6.98 1.39
C GLY A 221 -28.58 -6.53 0.89
N ASP A 222 -28.00 -5.53 1.54
CA ASP A 222 -26.68 -4.99 1.22
C ASP A 222 -25.60 -6.09 1.37
N PHE A 223 -25.23 -6.73 0.26
CA PHE A 223 -24.12 -7.67 0.22
C PHE A 223 -22.84 -6.93 -0.13
N ASP A 224 -21.92 -6.82 0.83
CA ASP A 224 -20.65 -6.14 0.63
C ASP A 224 -19.66 -7.04 -0.12
N GLY A 225 -19.55 -6.83 -1.45
CA GLY A 225 -18.57 -7.51 -2.31
C GLY A 225 -17.10 -7.30 -1.91
N SER A 226 -16.79 -6.37 -1.00
CA SER A 226 -15.45 -6.21 -0.43
C SER A 226 -15.06 -7.34 0.54
N ILE A 227 -16.04 -8.08 1.09
CA ILE A 227 -15.81 -9.24 1.97
C ILE A 227 -15.20 -10.40 1.16
N TYR A 228 -15.65 -10.64 -0.07
CA TYR A 228 -15.11 -11.70 -0.93
C TYR A 228 -13.67 -11.43 -1.39
N VAL A 229 -13.33 -10.18 -1.71
CA VAL A 229 -11.97 -9.79 -2.12
C VAL A 229 -10.99 -9.78 -0.94
N ARG A 230 -11.46 -9.42 0.27
CA ARG A 230 -10.64 -9.49 1.50
C ARG A 230 -10.48 -10.90 2.04
N HIS A 231 -11.52 -11.74 2.04
CA HIS A 231 -11.38 -13.16 2.40
C HIS A 231 -10.42 -13.89 1.45
N ALA A 232 -10.46 -13.59 0.14
CA ALA A 232 -9.50 -14.13 -0.82
C ALA A 232 -8.05 -13.64 -0.61
N ARG A 233 -7.84 -12.50 0.07
CA ARG A 233 -6.50 -11.93 0.33
C ARG A 233 -5.93 -12.26 1.71
N GLN A 234 -6.77 -12.38 2.75
CA GLN A 234 -6.32 -12.69 4.11
C GLN A 234 -6.35 -14.19 4.44
N ILE A 235 -7.20 -15.01 3.81
CA ILE A 235 -7.31 -16.45 4.16
C ILE A 235 -6.29 -17.32 3.41
N PHE A 236 -5.83 -16.92 2.24
CA PHE A 236 -5.01 -17.78 1.38
C PHE A 236 -3.51 -17.82 1.74
N CYS A 237 -3.07 -17.13 2.81
CA CYS A 237 -1.76 -17.39 3.40
C CYS A 237 -1.76 -18.57 4.38
N CYS A 238 -2.94 -19.10 4.77
CA CYS A 238 -3.01 -20.15 5.80
C CYS A 238 -3.83 -21.39 5.43
N TRP A 239 -4.66 -21.39 4.38
CA TRP A 239 -5.52 -22.55 4.06
C TRP A 239 -5.47 -22.91 2.57
N GLY A 240 -5.29 -24.21 2.30
CA GLY A 240 -5.21 -24.82 0.97
C GLY A 240 -6.52 -24.72 0.15
N PRO A 241 -6.52 -25.26 -1.08
CA PRO A 241 -7.50 -24.90 -2.10
C PRO A 241 -8.90 -25.42 -1.76
N GLN A 242 -9.86 -24.51 -1.56
CA GLN A 242 -11.28 -24.82 -1.63
C GLN A 242 -11.85 -24.35 -2.98
N THR A 243 -12.52 -25.27 -3.65
CA THR A 243 -13.26 -25.09 -4.90
C THR A 243 -14.49 -24.22 -4.65
N PHE A 244 -14.63 -23.12 -5.39
CA PHE A 244 -15.82 -22.26 -5.35
C PHE A 244 -16.78 -22.60 -6.50
N HIS A 245 -18.04 -22.91 -6.16
CA HIS A 245 -19.10 -23.19 -7.13
C HIS A 245 -19.73 -21.90 -7.70
N ARG A 246 -20.07 -21.96 -9.00
CA ARG A 246 -20.80 -20.93 -9.76
C ARG A 246 -22.22 -20.77 -9.21
N GLY A 247 -22.55 -19.59 -8.68
CA GLY A 247 -23.93 -19.10 -8.61
C GLY A 247 -24.24 -18.30 -9.88
N GLY A 248 -25.12 -18.81 -10.73
CA GLY A 248 -25.70 -18.08 -11.84
C GLY A 248 -26.89 -17.23 -11.39
N GLY A 249 -27.16 -16.12 -12.08
CA GLY A 249 -28.35 -15.29 -11.85
C GLY A 249 -28.20 -13.89 -12.43
N GLU A 250 -29.12 -13.53 -13.32
CA GLU A 250 -29.08 -12.44 -14.31
C GLU A 250 -29.37 -11.02 -13.80
N ASN A 251 -29.28 -10.73 -12.50
CA ASN A 251 -29.53 -9.38 -11.97
C ASN A 251 -28.24 -8.74 -11.44
N ARG A 252 -27.39 -8.23 -12.35
CA ARG A 252 -26.31 -7.32 -11.95
C ARG A 252 -26.88 -5.88 -11.97
N PRO A 253 -26.82 -5.10 -10.87
CA PRO A 253 -27.27 -3.72 -10.86
C PRO A 253 -26.55 -2.89 -11.95
N PRO A 254 -27.15 -1.80 -12.46
CA PRO A 254 -26.62 -1.06 -13.60
C PRO A 254 -25.22 -0.55 -13.29
N LEU A 255 -24.24 -1.25 -13.85
CA LEU A 255 -22.83 -0.89 -13.84
C LEU A 255 -22.72 0.54 -14.41
N ILE A 256 -22.03 1.43 -13.70
CA ILE A 256 -21.45 2.62 -14.34
C ILE A 256 -20.80 2.12 -15.63
N LYS A 257 -21.28 2.60 -16.80
CA LYS A 257 -20.72 2.18 -18.09
C LYS A 257 -19.21 2.35 -18.00
N GLU A 258 -18.47 1.25 -18.10
CA GLU A 258 -17.03 1.23 -17.82
C GLU A 258 -16.25 2.15 -18.78
N GLU A 259 -16.81 2.43 -19.95
CA GLU A 259 -16.35 3.47 -20.87
C GLU A 259 -16.34 4.88 -20.25
N ASN A 260 -17.35 5.22 -19.45
CA ASN A 260 -17.42 6.49 -18.74
C ASN A 260 -16.35 6.57 -17.66
N PHE A 261 -15.98 5.44 -17.06
CA PHE A 261 -14.95 5.39 -16.02
C PHE A 261 -13.56 5.78 -16.56
N PHE A 262 -13.12 5.20 -17.67
CA PHE A 262 -11.82 5.58 -18.25
C PHE A 262 -11.82 7.01 -18.80
N ARG A 263 -12.93 7.47 -19.38
CA ARG A 263 -13.07 8.90 -19.76
C ARG A 263 -12.99 9.82 -18.55
N ARG A 264 -13.51 9.39 -17.40
CA ARG A 264 -13.41 10.14 -16.15
C ARG A 264 -11.97 10.21 -15.65
N ILE A 265 -11.22 9.10 -15.72
CA ILE A 265 -9.78 9.09 -15.41
C ILE A 265 -9.05 10.08 -16.32
N GLU A 266 -9.32 10.08 -17.62
CA GLU A 266 -8.70 11.01 -18.58
C GLU A 266 -8.96 12.47 -18.23
N PHE A 267 -10.21 12.79 -17.89
CA PHE A 267 -10.58 14.14 -17.46
C PHE A 267 -9.81 14.55 -16.20
N MET A 268 -9.81 13.68 -15.18
CA MET A 268 -9.19 14.00 -13.90
C MET A 268 -7.66 14.04 -13.93
N PHE A 269 -7.03 13.19 -14.73
CA PHE A 269 -5.59 12.97 -14.75
C PHE A 269 -5.03 13.22 -16.15
N CYS A 270 -5.19 14.44 -16.64
CA CYS A 270 -4.91 14.80 -18.04
C CYS A 270 -3.43 14.62 -18.47
N ASN A 271 -2.49 14.55 -17.52
CA ASN A 271 -1.05 14.29 -17.79
C ASN A 271 -0.59 12.89 -17.31
N LEU A 272 -1.51 11.94 -17.17
CA LEU A 272 -1.19 10.59 -16.73
C LEU A 272 -0.20 9.91 -17.68
N LYS A 273 0.91 9.41 -17.15
CA LYS A 273 1.94 8.67 -17.91
C LYS A 273 1.90 7.17 -17.61
N ILE A 274 1.55 6.79 -16.40
CA ILE A 274 1.57 5.40 -15.94
C ILE A 274 0.27 5.09 -15.22
N LEU A 275 -0.38 4.00 -15.66
CA LEU A 275 -1.50 3.42 -14.94
C LEU A 275 -1.13 2.02 -14.46
N PHE A 276 -1.21 1.80 -13.15
CA PHE A 276 -1.23 0.48 -12.55
C PHE A 276 -2.67 0.13 -12.18
N PHE A 277 -3.13 -1.04 -12.62
CA PHE A 277 -4.53 -1.43 -12.58
C PHE A 277 -4.68 -2.85 -12.03
N ASP A 278 -5.31 -3.01 -10.87
CA ASP A 278 -5.75 -4.30 -10.37
C ASP A 278 -7.09 -4.66 -10.99
N TRP A 279 -7.19 -5.79 -11.69
CA TRP A 279 -8.41 -6.19 -12.38
C TRP A 279 -9.63 -6.32 -11.46
N ASN A 280 -9.40 -6.57 -10.17
CA ASN A 280 -10.45 -6.63 -9.16
C ASN A 280 -11.24 -5.31 -9.00
N VAL A 281 -10.74 -4.20 -9.56
CA VAL A 281 -11.49 -2.94 -9.73
C VAL A 281 -12.69 -3.10 -10.67
N ILE A 282 -12.57 -3.97 -11.68
CA ILE A 282 -13.58 -4.23 -12.72
C ILE A 282 -14.42 -5.44 -12.39
N ASP A 283 -13.77 -6.55 -12.06
CA ASP A 283 -14.43 -7.82 -11.79
C ASP A 283 -13.52 -8.70 -10.94
N THR A 284 -14.11 -9.51 -10.07
CA THR A 284 -13.37 -10.41 -9.17
C THR A 284 -12.83 -11.64 -9.92
N VAL A 285 -13.44 -11.98 -11.06
CA VAL A 285 -13.02 -13.08 -11.91
C VAL A 285 -12.77 -12.56 -13.32
N CYS A 286 -11.60 -12.90 -13.87
CA CYS A 286 -11.26 -12.53 -15.24
C CYS A 286 -11.89 -13.51 -16.24
N ILE A 287 -12.90 -13.04 -16.96
CA ILE A 287 -13.56 -13.76 -18.07
C ILE A 287 -13.48 -12.88 -19.31
N PHE A 288 -13.00 -13.44 -20.43
CA PHE A 288 -12.94 -12.68 -21.68
C PHE A 288 -14.24 -12.78 -22.48
N ASP A 289 -15.11 -11.79 -22.28
CA ASP A 289 -16.38 -11.58 -22.97
C ASP A 289 -16.43 -10.21 -23.69
N ASP A 290 -17.55 -9.86 -24.32
CA ASP A 290 -17.75 -8.59 -25.03
C ASP A 290 -17.59 -7.36 -24.10
N ARG A 291 -17.86 -7.52 -22.80
CA ARG A 291 -17.64 -6.45 -21.81
C ARG A 291 -16.16 -6.24 -21.57
N THR A 292 -15.41 -7.31 -21.31
CA THR A 292 -13.96 -7.27 -21.11
C THR A 292 -13.24 -6.74 -22.35
N SER A 293 -13.65 -7.16 -23.54
CA SER A 293 -13.14 -6.62 -24.81
C SER A 293 -13.31 -5.10 -24.90
N ARG A 294 -14.51 -4.56 -24.63
CA ARG A 294 -14.77 -3.11 -24.61
C ARG A 294 -13.93 -2.36 -23.57
N ILE A 295 -13.68 -2.98 -22.41
CA ILE A 295 -12.83 -2.42 -21.36
C ILE A 295 -11.37 -2.36 -21.84
N CYS A 296 -10.85 -3.43 -22.44
CA CYS A 296 -9.53 -3.45 -23.05
C CYS A 296 -9.37 -2.35 -24.11
N SER A 297 -10.35 -2.21 -25.02
CA SER A 297 -10.33 -1.14 -26.03
C SER A 297 -10.40 0.25 -25.40
N SER A 298 -11.16 0.44 -24.32
CA SER A 298 -11.22 1.71 -23.60
C SER A 298 -9.88 2.08 -22.96
N ILE A 299 -9.24 1.12 -22.31
CA ILE A 299 -7.91 1.25 -21.71
C ILE A 299 -6.85 1.60 -22.78
N ARG A 300 -6.87 0.91 -23.92
CA ARG A 300 -5.97 1.20 -25.06
C ARG A 300 -6.19 2.60 -25.62
N ASN A 301 -7.46 2.99 -25.79
CA ASN A 301 -7.81 4.30 -26.31
C ASN A 301 -7.37 5.44 -25.36
N MET A 302 -7.49 5.23 -24.05
CA MET A 302 -6.96 6.13 -23.04
C MET A 302 -5.44 6.25 -23.14
N HIS A 303 -4.73 5.12 -23.22
CA HIS A 303 -3.26 5.08 -23.40
C HIS A 303 -2.83 5.93 -24.60
N LYS A 304 -3.52 5.79 -25.73
CA LYS A 304 -3.24 6.54 -26.95
C LYS A 304 -3.53 8.04 -26.81
N ARG A 305 -4.70 8.42 -26.26
CA ARG A 305 -5.10 9.83 -26.11
C ARG A 305 -4.18 10.61 -25.18
N LEU A 306 -3.83 10.02 -24.04
CA LEU A 306 -2.96 10.66 -23.04
C LEU A 306 -1.47 10.51 -23.35
N LYS A 307 -1.10 9.78 -24.41
CA LYS A 307 0.29 9.45 -24.77
C LYS A 307 1.05 8.84 -23.59
N MET A 308 0.41 7.86 -22.95
CA MET A 308 0.95 7.21 -21.76
C MET A 308 2.24 6.47 -22.08
N GLN A 309 3.12 6.34 -21.10
CA GLN A 309 4.34 5.55 -21.20
C GLN A 309 3.99 4.05 -21.20
N PHE A 310 3.17 3.62 -20.25
CA PHE A 310 2.65 2.25 -20.21
C PHE A 310 1.44 2.11 -19.29
N VAL A 311 0.70 1.03 -19.49
CA VAL A 311 -0.34 0.53 -18.59
C VAL A 311 0.07 -0.86 -18.11
N ALA A 312 -0.12 -1.12 -16.82
CA ALA A 312 0.12 -2.41 -16.20
C ALA A 312 -1.18 -2.92 -15.55
N ILE A 313 -1.59 -4.14 -15.90
CA ILE A 313 -2.80 -4.80 -15.43
C ILE A 313 -2.39 -6.04 -14.64
N LEU A 314 -2.68 -6.05 -13.34
CA LEU A 314 -2.49 -7.21 -12.46
C LEU A 314 -3.80 -7.99 -12.37
N ILE A 315 -3.73 -9.29 -12.62
CA ILE A 315 -4.89 -10.19 -12.66
C ILE A 315 -4.60 -11.41 -11.81
N TYR A 316 -5.54 -11.82 -10.97
CA TYR A 316 -5.50 -13.11 -10.29
C TYR A 316 -6.00 -14.21 -11.24
N THR A 317 -5.18 -15.24 -11.48
CA THR A 317 -5.43 -16.31 -12.46
C THR A 317 -5.13 -17.68 -11.84
N PRO A 318 -5.97 -18.17 -10.92
CA PRO A 318 -5.70 -19.40 -10.16
C PRO A 318 -5.81 -20.68 -10.98
N ASP A 319 -6.53 -20.67 -12.10
CA ASP A 319 -6.92 -21.85 -12.85
C ASP A 319 -6.72 -21.68 -14.37
N SER A 320 -6.96 -22.74 -15.13
CA SER A 320 -6.80 -22.74 -16.59
C SER A 320 -7.81 -21.85 -17.32
N GLU A 321 -9.02 -21.68 -16.79
CA GLU A 321 -10.08 -20.87 -17.40
C GLU A 321 -9.72 -19.38 -17.36
N THR A 322 -9.32 -18.88 -16.19
CA THR A 322 -8.85 -17.50 -16.00
C THR A 322 -7.57 -17.23 -16.78
N LYS A 323 -6.62 -18.18 -16.83
CA LYS A 323 -5.41 -18.08 -17.68
C LYS A 323 -5.74 -18.00 -19.17
N THR A 324 -6.70 -18.79 -19.65
CA THR A 324 -7.17 -18.73 -21.04
C THR A 324 -7.82 -17.39 -21.36
N SER A 325 -8.61 -16.84 -20.42
CA SER A 325 -9.21 -15.51 -20.57
C SER A 325 -8.15 -14.41 -20.65
N VAL A 326 -7.11 -14.47 -19.82
CA VAL A 326 -5.97 -13.54 -19.89
C VAL A 326 -5.23 -13.66 -21.22
N GLN A 327 -5.05 -14.86 -21.76
CA GLN A 327 -4.42 -15.05 -23.07
C GLN A 327 -5.21 -14.36 -24.18
N LYS A 328 -6.55 -14.47 -24.18
CA LYS A 328 -7.42 -13.74 -25.12
C LYS A 328 -7.33 -12.21 -24.94
N MET A 329 -7.19 -11.72 -23.70
CA MET A 329 -6.94 -10.29 -23.46
C MET A 329 -5.63 -9.82 -24.07
N ILE A 330 -4.56 -10.61 -23.94
CA ILE A 330 -3.25 -10.32 -24.52
C ILE A 330 -3.35 -10.24 -26.03
N GLU A 331 -3.95 -11.24 -26.68
CA GLU A 331 -4.16 -11.27 -28.13
C GLU A 331 -4.97 -10.05 -28.61
N HIS A 332 -6.00 -9.66 -27.85
CA HIS A 332 -6.77 -8.45 -28.14
C HIS A 332 -5.92 -7.18 -28.06
N PHE A 333 -5.12 -7.03 -26.99
CA PHE A 333 -4.21 -5.88 -26.87
C PHE A 333 -3.17 -5.87 -27.99
N GLU A 334 -2.53 -7.00 -28.29
CA GLU A 334 -1.54 -7.10 -29.37
C GLU A 334 -2.13 -6.67 -30.71
N LYS A 335 -3.31 -7.19 -31.06
CA LYS A 335 -4.02 -6.83 -32.30
C LYS A 335 -4.37 -5.34 -32.37
N GLU A 336 -4.83 -4.74 -31.27
CA GLU A 336 -5.21 -3.33 -31.26
C GLU A 336 -4.01 -2.36 -31.18
N THR A 337 -2.87 -2.82 -30.68
CA THR A 337 -1.68 -1.99 -30.43
C THR A 337 -0.60 -2.13 -31.51
N GLU A 338 -0.62 -3.20 -32.31
CA GLU A 338 0.28 -3.43 -33.43
C GLU A 338 0.41 -2.21 -34.38
N PRO A 339 -0.67 -1.52 -34.78
CA PRO A 339 -0.56 -0.35 -35.67
C PRO A 339 0.18 0.84 -35.04
N ASP A 340 0.25 0.90 -33.71
CA ASP A 340 0.90 1.98 -32.98
C ASP A 340 2.35 1.63 -32.55
N GLY A 341 2.85 0.43 -32.89
CA GLY A 341 4.18 -0.05 -32.50
C GLY A 341 4.36 -0.30 -31.00
N VAL A 342 3.25 -0.30 -30.25
CA VAL A 342 3.22 -0.58 -28.81
C VAL A 342 3.36 -2.08 -28.59
N LYS A 343 4.23 -2.50 -27.66
CA LYS A 343 4.41 -3.94 -27.38
C LYS A 343 3.65 -4.35 -26.13
N VAL A 344 3.25 -5.62 -26.09
CA VAL A 344 2.65 -6.25 -24.92
C VAL A 344 3.66 -7.19 -24.30
N ARG A 345 3.75 -7.19 -22.97
CA ARG A 345 4.54 -8.13 -22.19
C ARG A 345 3.66 -8.75 -21.14
N HIS A 346 3.73 -10.08 -21.05
CA HIS A 346 3.01 -10.85 -20.06
C HIS A 346 4.01 -11.58 -19.17
N VAL A 347 3.79 -11.54 -17.85
CA VAL A 347 4.58 -12.29 -16.88
C VAL A 347 3.63 -12.96 -15.90
N GLN A 348 3.74 -14.28 -15.78
CA GLN A 348 3.06 -15.05 -14.75
C GLN A 348 3.96 -15.21 -13.53
N PHE A 349 3.36 -15.24 -12.34
CA PHE A 349 4.10 -15.43 -11.09
C PHE A 349 3.19 -15.95 -9.98
N SER A 350 3.80 -16.31 -8.85
CA SER A 350 3.11 -16.65 -7.61
C SER A 350 3.65 -15.82 -6.44
N VAL A 351 2.84 -15.61 -5.40
CA VAL A 351 3.32 -14.91 -4.17
C VAL A 351 4.27 -15.81 -3.37
N ILE A 352 3.96 -17.11 -3.32
CA ILE A 352 4.73 -18.11 -2.58
C ILE A 352 5.68 -18.82 -3.55
N PRO A 353 7.01 -18.77 -3.30
CA PRO A 353 7.96 -19.56 -4.06
C PRO A 353 7.58 -21.05 -3.94
N SER A 354 7.40 -21.74 -5.06
CA SER A 354 7.00 -23.16 -5.19
C SER A 354 5.50 -23.46 -5.34
N THR A 355 4.60 -22.46 -5.28
CA THR A 355 3.21 -22.69 -5.71
C THR A 355 3.05 -22.43 -7.21
N PRO A 356 2.08 -23.08 -7.87
CA PRO A 356 1.72 -22.74 -9.24
C PRO A 356 1.47 -21.25 -9.40
N GLU A 357 1.84 -20.72 -10.56
CA GLU A 357 1.61 -19.32 -10.89
C GLU A 357 0.11 -19.04 -10.91
N ASN A 358 -0.29 -18.08 -10.09
CA ASN A 358 -1.68 -17.71 -9.83
C ASN A 358 -1.93 -16.21 -10.03
N PHE A 359 -0.93 -15.47 -10.52
CA PHE A 359 -1.07 -14.09 -10.95
C PHE A 359 -0.50 -13.90 -12.35
N SER A 360 -1.14 -13.04 -13.11
CA SER A 360 -0.71 -12.60 -14.43
C SER A 360 -0.56 -11.08 -14.42
N LEU A 361 0.59 -10.58 -14.83
CA LEU A 361 0.85 -9.16 -15.05
C LEU A 361 0.96 -8.90 -16.55
N ILE A 362 0.01 -8.16 -17.10
CA ILE A 362 0.07 -7.66 -18.48
C ILE A 362 0.62 -6.23 -18.42
N VAL A 363 1.63 -5.93 -19.22
CA VAL A 363 2.17 -4.58 -19.37
C VAL A 363 2.24 -4.24 -20.84
N PHE A 364 1.60 -3.15 -21.25
CA PHE A 364 1.71 -2.66 -22.61
C PHE A 364 2.04 -1.17 -22.64
N GLY A 365 2.85 -0.76 -23.60
CA GLY A 365 3.27 0.63 -23.75
C GLY A 365 4.55 0.79 -24.56
N ASP A 366 5.12 1.99 -24.46
CA ASP A 366 6.36 2.36 -25.12
C ASP A 366 7.58 1.90 -24.28
N TYR A 367 8.32 0.94 -24.83
CA TYR A 367 9.54 0.41 -24.23
C TYR A 367 10.74 1.33 -24.38
N HIS A 368 10.62 2.55 -24.91
CA HIS A 368 11.67 3.56 -24.77
C HIS A 368 11.90 3.97 -23.30
N TYR A 369 10.90 3.77 -22.42
CA TYR A 369 10.99 4.05 -20.97
C TYR A 369 11.36 2.82 -20.12
N GLN A 370 12.27 1.97 -20.61
CA GLN A 370 12.60 0.64 -20.04
C GLN A 370 12.81 0.64 -18.52
N ALA A 371 13.41 1.69 -17.96
CA ALA A 371 13.73 1.74 -16.54
C ALA A 371 12.49 1.71 -15.63
N ARG A 372 11.42 2.45 -15.95
CA ARG A 372 10.21 2.49 -15.12
C ARG A 372 9.43 1.17 -15.23
N THR A 373 9.22 0.70 -16.46
CA THR A 373 8.55 -0.57 -16.74
C THR A 373 9.29 -1.76 -16.09
N LYS A 374 10.62 -1.80 -16.21
CA LYS A 374 11.45 -2.84 -15.57
C LYS A 374 11.33 -2.82 -14.05
N ARG A 375 11.38 -1.64 -13.42
CA ARG A 375 11.22 -1.50 -11.96
C ARG A 375 9.83 -1.96 -11.49
N LEU A 376 8.78 -1.66 -12.24
CA LEU A 376 7.44 -2.13 -11.89
C LEU A 376 7.34 -3.66 -11.99
N ILE A 377 7.84 -4.25 -13.08
CA ILE A 377 7.87 -5.71 -13.24
C ILE A 377 8.69 -6.34 -12.11
N GLU A 378 9.86 -5.78 -11.77
CA GLU A 378 10.69 -6.23 -10.65
C GLU A 378 9.90 -6.22 -9.33
N VAL A 379 9.22 -5.11 -9.01
CA VAL A 379 8.38 -4.98 -7.80
C VAL A 379 7.29 -6.04 -7.77
N VAL A 380 6.52 -6.18 -8.84
CA VAL A 380 5.32 -7.01 -8.83
C VAL A 380 5.67 -8.49 -8.93
N THR A 381 6.56 -8.87 -9.84
CA THR A 381 6.81 -10.27 -10.18
C THR A 381 8.02 -10.85 -9.46
N GLN A 382 9.15 -10.15 -9.44
CA GLN A 382 10.39 -10.66 -8.82
C GLN A 382 10.34 -10.53 -7.29
N LYS A 383 9.88 -9.39 -6.78
CA LYS A 383 9.62 -9.19 -5.34
C LYS A 383 8.26 -9.76 -4.92
N ARG A 384 7.47 -10.27 -5.86
CA ARG A 384 6.19 -10.97 -5.64
C ARG A 384 5.17 -10.11 -4.86
N VAL A 385 5.12 -8.82 -5.15
CA VAL A 385 4.23 -7.85 -4.47
C VAL A 385 2.96 -7.63 -5.29
N THR A 386 1.85 -8.25 -4.85
CA THR A 386 0.53 -8.15 -5.51
C THR A 386 -0.28 -6.94 -5.06
N SER A 387 0.15 -6.25 -4.01
CA SER A 387 -0.42 -4.98 -3.57
C SER A 387 0.70 -3.99 -3.27
N PRO A 388 1.37 -3.46 -4.31
CA PRO A 388 2.43 -2.49 -4.10
C PRO A 388 1.90 -1.24 -3.39
N THR A 389 2.72 -0.72 -2.50
CA THR A 389 2.50 0.49 -1.70
C THR A 389 3.22 1.69 -2.32
N LEU A 390 3.03 2.90 -1.78
CA LEU A 390 3.62 4.12 -2.33
C LEU A 390 5.15 4.10 -2.36
N ASP A 391 5.85 3.45 -1.42
CA ASP A 391 7.31 3.27 -1.52
C ASP A 391 7.72 2.52 -2.78
N HIS A 392 6.96 1.49 -3.16
CA HIS A 392 7.20 0.75 -4.40
C HIS A 392 6.94 1.62 -5.63
N PHE A 393 5.84 2.36 -5.66
CA PHE A 393 5.51 3.21 -6.82
C PHE A 393 6.41 4.45 -6.92
N CYS A 394 6.82 5.02 -5.78
CA CYS A 394 7.84 6.07 -5.75
C CYS A 394 9.16 5.54 -6.33
N TYR A 395 9.57 4.31 -5.99
CA TYR A 395 10.72 3.65 -6.64
C TYR A 395 10.53 3.42 -8.14
N VAL A 396 9.30 3.28 -8.64
CA VAL A 396 9.06 3.18 -10.10
C VAL A 396 9.19 4.54 -10.79
N VAL A 397 8.74 5.61 -10.15
CA VAL A 397 8.66 6.95 -10.74
C VAL A 397 9.98 7.73 -10.60
N ASP A 398 10.47 7.81 -9.38
CA ASP A 398 11.68 8.51 -8.97
C ASP A 398 12.78 7.47 -8.71
N VAL A 399 14.04 7.78 -9.02
CA VAL A 399 15.18 6.87 -8.75
C VAL A 399 15.60 6.93 -7.28
N ASP A 400 14.98 7.83 -6.51
CA ASP A 400 15.32 8.03 -5.10
C ASP A 400 15.07 6.76 -4.26
N ASN A 401 15.86 6.63 -3.20
CA ASN A 401 16.02 5.44 -2.36
C ASN A 401 14.82 5.12 -1.44
N TYR A 402 13.58 5.23 -1.91
CA TYR A 402 12.38 4.90 -1.11
C TYR A 402 12.36 3.43 -0.64
N SER A 403 12.94 2.55 -1.46
CA SER A 403 12.97 1.10 -1.26
C SER A 403 14.29 0.56 -0.67
N ASN A 404 15.33 1.40 -0.58
CA ASN A 404 16.64 1.04 -0.03
C ASN A 404 16.71 1.42 1.46
N VAL A 405 16.02 0.63 2.27
CA VAL A 405 16.09 0.71 3.73
C VAL A 405 17.38 0.03 4.20
N ASP A 406 18.23 0.78 4.92
CA ASP A 406 19.49 0.27 5.46
C ASP A 406 19.28 -0.47 6.78
N LEU A 407 18.29 -0.01 7.56
CA LEU A 407 17.92 -0.56 8.87
C LEU A 407 16.40 -0.45 9.08
N SER A 408 15.76 -1.57 9.36
CA SER A 408 14.36 -1.63 9.81
C SER A 408 14.30 -1.85 11.30
N ILE A 409 13.56 -1.01 12.01
CA ILE A 409 13.34 -1.10 13.45
C ILE A 409 11.86 -1.28 13.71
N ASP A 410 11.48 -2.30 14.50
CA ASP A 410 10.12 -2.48 14.98
C ASP A 410 10.05 -2.06 16.45
N PHE A 411 9.28 -1.02 16.76
CA PHE A 411 8.98 -0.64 18.13
C PHE A 411 7.85 -1.51 18.65
N ALA A 412 8.15 -2.30 19.69
CA ALA A 412 7.24 -3.29 20.24
C ALA A 412 6.51 -2.80 21.51
N GLY A 413 6.97 -1.70 22.12
CA GLY A 413 6.38 -1.10 23.32
C GLY A 413 7.24 -1.27 24.58
N PHE A 414 6.66 -0.95 25.73
CA PHE A 414 7.36 -0.93 27.03
C PHE A 414 7.20 -2.21 27.87
N GLU A 415 6.33 -3.14 27.47
CA GLU A 415 6.06 -4.38 28.21
C GLU A 415 7.12 -5.45 27.90
N SER A 416 8.39 -5.18 28.19
CA SER A 416 9.53 -5.99 27.74
C SER A 416 9.37 -7.49 28.01
N GLN A 417 8.85 -7.89 29.17
CA GLN A 417 8.64 -9.32 29.50
C GLN A 417 7.56 -9.98 28.63
N ASN A 418 6.43 -9.31 28.44
CA ASN A 418 5.32 -9.82 27.62
C ASN A 418 5.75 -9.90 26.15
N ILE A 419 6.44 -8.87 25.65
CA ILE A 419 6.94 -8.82 24.27
C ILE A 419 7.96 -9.93 24.03
N LYS A 420 8.93 -10.13 24.93
CA LYS A 420 9.92 -11.22 24.82
C LYS A 420 9.23 -12.58 24.76
N ARG A 421 8.29 -12.84 25.67
CA ARG A 421 7.52 -14.09 25.69
C ARG A 421 6.78 -14.33 24.38
N VAL A 422 6.00 -13.35 23.90
CA VAL A 422 5.23 -13.48 22.65
C VAL A 422 6.17 -13.68 21.46
N PHE A 423 7.28 -12.94 21.39
CA PHE A 423 8.26 -13.10 20.33
C PHE A 423 8.91 -14.50 20.34
N GLU A 424 9.26 -15.02 21.51
CA GLU A 424 9.81 -16.37 21.67
C GLU A 424 8.81 -17.46 21.26
N GLU A 425 7.54 -17.35 21.66
CA GLU A 425 6.47 -18.26 21.24
C GLU A 425 6.33 -18.27 19.70
N VAL A 426 6.31 -17.09 19.10
CA VAL A 426 6.22 -16.88 17.64
C VAL A 426 7.45 -17.46 16.92
N CYS A 427 8.64 -17.40 17.51
CA CYS A 427 9.87 -17.99 16.95
C CYS A 427 9.92 -19.52 17.13
N GLN A 428 9.29 -20.06 18.18
CA GLN A 428 9.25 -21.49 18.49
C GLN A 428 8.18 -22.23 17.67
N MET A 429 7.09 -21.56 17.30
CA MET A 429 6.17 -22.02 16.26
C MET A 429 6.95 -22.07 14.95
N LYS A 430 7.62 -23.21 14.67
CA LYS A 430 8.28 -23.50 13.41
C LYS A 430 7.25 -23.40 12.31
N ASP A 431 7.13 -22.22 11.70
CA ASP A 431 6.53 -22.10 10.38
C ASP A 431 7.41 -22.97 9.46
N PRO A 432 6.87 -24.04 8.85
CA PRO A 432 7.65 -24.91 7.98
C PRO A 432 8.26 -24.16 6.79
N ASN A 433 7.76 -22.95 6.47
CA ASN A 433 8.32 -22.06 5.46
C ASN A 433 9.43 -21.11 5.97
N CYS A 434 9.75 -21.12 7.28
CA CYS A 434 10.69 -20.19 7.92
C CYS A 434 11.73 -20.89 8.82
N ALA A 435 11.75 -22.23 8.84
CA ALA A 435 12.53 -23.04 9.78
C ALA A 435 14.06 -22.79 9.75
N ASP A 436 14.62 -22.28 8.65
CA ASP A 436 16.07 -22.11 8.48
C ASP A 436 16.64 -20.76 8.95
N ARG A 437 15.81 -19.81 9.42
CA ARG A 437 16.27 -18.42 9.70
C ARG A 437 16.16 -17.95 11.15
N CYS A 438 15.64 -18.76 12.06
CA CYS A 438 15.60 -18.46 13.49
C CYS A 438 16.97 -18.72 14.16
N ALA A 439 17.99 -17.95 13.83
CA ALA A 439 19.19 -17.86 14.66
C ALA A 439 18.90 -16.89 15.82
N LYS A 440 18.81 -17.45 17.03
CA LYS A 440 18.49 -16.76 18.29
C LYS A 440 19.73 -16.00 18.83
N SER A 441 19.58 -14.73 19.19
CA SER A 441 20.24 -14.15 20.36
C SER A 441 19.43 -12.98 20.93
N ILE A 442 19.18 -12.97 22.24
CA ILE A 442 18.88 -11.73 22.95
C ILE A 442 20.25 -11.11 23.21
N ALA A 443 20.57 -10.00 22.54
CA ALA A 443 21.84 -9.33 22.75
C ALA A 443 21.78 -8.59 24.09
N GLU A 444 22.33 -9.22 25.14
CA GLU A 444 22.61 -8.55 26.40
C GLU A 444 23.91 -7.76 26.25
N SER A 445 23.84 -6.50 25.80
CA SER A 445 24.69 -5.38 26.26
C SER A 445 24.66 -4.16 25.33
N ALA A 446 24.86 -3.01 25.98
CA ALA A 446 24.98 -1.63 25.54
C ALA A 446 25.22 -1.36 24.04
N ILE A 447 24.22 -0.75 23.40
CA ILE A 447 24.45 0.11 22.23
C ILE A 447 24.97 1.45 22.77
N ASP A 448 26.26 1.70 22.55
CA ASP A 448 26.86 3.05 22.51
C ASP A 448 26.57 3.72 21.17
#